data_AF-A0A5J5ABC7-F1
#
_entry.id   AF-A0A5J5ABC7-F1
#
_cell.length_a   1.000
_cell.length_b   1.000
_cell.length_c   1.000
_cell.angle_alpha   90.00
_cell.angle_beta   90.00
_cell.angle_gamma   90.00
#
_symmetry.space_group_name_H-M   'P 1'
#
loop_
_entity.id
_entity.type
_entity.pdbx_description
1 polymer ?
#
loop_
_entity_poly.entity_id
_entity_poly.type
_entity_poly.pdbx_seq_one_letter_code
_entity_poly.pdbx_strand_id
1 'polypeptide(L)'
;MEEVVPKGISVRLVAFNLGYLPGGDKAIITASETTLLALEAAKRILAPGGLISIVVYVGHPGGREEYETVQAFASGLAVENWICCKLQMLNRPLAPILVFIFKR
;
A
#
# COMPACT_ATOMS: atom_id res chain seq x y z
N MET A 1 12.42 5.15 -2.01
CA MET A 1 12.00 6.06 -0.91
C MET A 1 13.15 6.37 0.03
N GLU A 2 13.85 5.37 0.56
CA GLU A 2 14.97 5.56 1.50
C GLU A 2 16.15 6.37 0.94
N GLU A 3 16.31 6.37 -0.38
CA GLU A 3 17.35 7.17 -1.07
C GLU A 3 17.00 8.66 -1.18
N VAL A 4 15.71 9.01 -1.05
CA VAL A 4 15.20 10.37 -1.26
C VAL A 4 14.84 11.05 0.07
N VAL A 5 14.37 10.26 1.05
CA VAL A 5 14.11 10.76 2.40
C VAL A 5 15.46 10.93 3.13
N PRO A 6 15.76 12.12 3.68
CA PRO A 6 17.01 12.33 4.40
C PRO A 6 17.22 11.33 5.54
N LYS A 7 18.46 10.85 5.71
CA LYS A 7 18.80 9.92 6.79
C LYS A 7 18.43 10.49 8.16
N GLY A 8 17.86 9.65 9.03
CA GLY A 8 17.43 10.04 10.37
C GLY A 8 16.07 10.76 10.43
N ILE A 9 15.45 11.04 9.28
CA ILE A 9 14.07 11.56 9.23
C ILE A 9 13.10 10.39 9.10
N SER A 10 12.06 10.41 9.95
CA SER A 10 10.91 9.53 9.83
C SER A 10 9.71 10.31 9.30
N VAL A 11 8.83 9.62 8.57
CA VAL A 11 7.63 10.23 7.98
C VAL A 11 6.38 9.81 8.76
N ARG A 12 5.37 10.69 8.77
CA ARG A 12 4.10 10.42 9.45
C ARG A 12 3.07 9.72 8.56
N LEU A 13 3.18 9.89 7.24
CA LEU A 13 2.27 9.31 6.27
C LEU A 13 3.04 8.85 5.04
N VAL A 14 2.72 7.65 4.55
CA VAL A 14 3.05 7.21 3.19
C VAL A 14 1.75 6.83 2.49
N ALA A 15 1.52 7.34 1.30
CA ALA A 15 0.30 7.08 0.53
C ALA A 15 0.65 6.37 -0.78
N PHE A 16 -0.05 5.29 -1.05
CA PHE A 16 0.01 4.50 -2.27
C PHE A 16 -1.33 4.58 -2.99
N ASN A 17 -1.27 4.79 -4.30
CA ASN A 17 -2.42 4.76 -5.19
C ASN A 17 -2.08 3.83 -6.36
N LEU A 18 -2.49 2.56 -6.24
CA LEU A 18 -1.99 1.47 -7.08
C LEU A 18 -2.90 1.24 -8.29
N GLY A 19 -2.30 1.12 -9.45
CA GLY A 19 -2.95 0.87 -10.73
C GLY A 19 -2.23 1.60 -11.86
N TYR A 20 -3.00 2.14 -12.80
CA TYR A 20 -2.49 2.98 -13.89
C TYR A 20 -2.87 4.45 -13.70
N LEU A 21 -2.13 5.33 -14.37
CA LEU A 21 -2.42 6.76 -14.40
C LEU A 21 -3.71 7.05 -15.22
N PRO A 22 -4.73 7.73 -14.67
CA PRO A 22 -5.90 8.13 -15.44
C PRO A 22 -5.53 9.04 -16.62
N GLY A 23 -6.00 8.69 -17.82
CA GLY A 23 -5.67 9.40 -19.06
C GLY A 23 -4.28 9.10 -19.63
N GLY A 24 -3.49 8.26 -18.96
CA GLY A 24 -2.20 7.77 -19.46
C GLY A 24 -2.29 6.43 -20.19
N ASP A 25 -1.13 5.85 -20.47
CA ASP A 25 -1.02 4.50 -21.03
C ASP A 25 -1.41 3.45 -19.99
N LYS A 26 -2.43 2.65 -20.29
CA LYS A 26 -2.96 1.60 -19.40
C LYS A 26 -2.07 0.35 -19.33
N ALA A 27 -1.05 0.25 -20.18
CA ALA A 27 -0.03 -0.79 -20.06
C ALA A 27 0.98 -0.47 -18.95
N ILE A 28 1.12 0.80 -18.55
CA ILE A 28 1.99 1.22 -17.45
C ILE A 28 1.19 1.15 -16.15
N ILE A 29 1.40 0.07 -15.40
CA ILE A 29 0.75 -0.22 -14.13
C ILE A 29 1.78 -0.35 -13.00
N THR A 30 1.34 -0.17 -11.77
CA THR A 30 2.06 -0.69 -10.59
C THR A 30 2.10 -2.23 -10.63
N ALA A 31 3.14 -2.80 -10.02
CA ALA A 31 3.36 -4.24 -10.02
C ALA A 31 3.66 -4.76 -8.61
N SER A 32 3.11 -5.93 -8.30
CA SER A 32 3.18 -6.62 -7.00
C SER A 32 4.58 -6.64 -6.38
N GLU A 33 5.60 -7.02 -7.16
CA GLU A 33 6.99 -7.10 -6.71
C GLU A 33 7.50 -5.73 -6.24
N THR A 34 7.36 -4.71 -7.09
CA THR A 34 7.81 -3.35 -6.77
C THR A 34 7.01 -2.71 -5.63
N THR A 35 5.72 -3.04 -5.54
CA THR A 35 4.84 -2.59 -4.46
C THR A 35 5.25 -3.18 -3.12
N LEU A 36 5.58 -4.48 -3.06
CA LEU A 36 6.08 -5.11 -1.84
C LEU A 36 7.40 -4.47 -1.37
N LEU A 37 8.35 -4.25 -2.28
CA LEU A 37 9.60 -3.56 -1.96
C LEU A 37 9.36 -2.15 -1.41
N ALA A 38 8.42 -1.41 -2.00
CA ALA A 38 8.07 -0.07 -1.56
C ALA A 38 7.36 -0.07 -0.19
N LEU A 39 6.51 -1.05 0.09
CA LEU A 39 5.87 -1.23 1.40
C LEU A 39 6.89 -1.55 2.50
N GLU A 40 7.85 -2.43 2.23
CA GLU A 40 8.95 -2.71 3.16
C GLU A 40 9.80 -1.47 3.42
N ALA A 41 10.09 -0.66 2.40
CA ALA A 41 10.75 0.62 2.57
C ALA A 41 9.92 1.60 3.41
N ALA A 42 8.62 1.73 3.12
CA ALA A 42 7.71 2.60 3.87
C ALA A 42 7.65 2.22 5.36
N LYS A 43 7.55 0.93 5.67
CA LYS A 43 7.56 0.38 7.03
C LYS A 43 8.79 0.79 7.84
N ARG A 44 9.97 0.83 7.21
CA ARG A 44 11.24 1.20 7.85
C ARG A 44 11.29 2.70 8.18
N ILE A 45 10.81 3.56 7.29
CA ILE A 45 10.88 5.02 7.47
C ILE A 45 9.68 5.62 8.22
N LEU A 46 8.60 4.88 8.42
CA LEU A 46 7.41 5.37 9.10
C LEU A 46 7.68 5.57 10.61
N ALA A 47 7.34 6.75 11.12
CA ALA A 47 7.43 7.07 12.54
C ALA A 47 6.38 6.27 13.35
N PRO A 48 6.63 5.98 14.65
CA PRO A 48 5.57 5.59 15.58
C PRO A 48 4.39 6.57 15.55
N GLY A 49 3.16 6.07 15.58
CA GLY A 49 1.94 6.85 15.36
C GLY A 49 1.74 7.34 13.91
N GLY A 50 2.48 6.77 12.95
CA GLY A 50 2.36 7.04 11.52
C GLY A 50 1.43 6.06 10.79
N LEU A 51 1.05 6.41 9.57
CA LEU A 51 0.12 5.65 8.73
C LEU A 51 0.70 5.34 7.35
N ILE A 52 0.50 4.12 6.86
CA ILE A 52 0.58 3.81 5.44
C ILE A 52 -0.85 3.64 4.93
N SER A 53 -1.24 4.44 3.94
CA SER A 53 -2.54 4.37 3.27
C SER A 53 -2.35 3.84 1.85
N ILE A 54 -3.14 2.84 1.47
CA ILE A 54 -2.98 2.15 0.20
C ILE A 54 -4.36 2.00 -0.42
N VAL A 55 -4.57 2.62 -1.58
CA VAL A 55 -5.75 2.36 -2.41
C VAL A 55 -5.33 1.41 -3.53
N VAL A 56 -5.98 0.25 -3.63
CA VAL A 56 -5.68 -0.77 -4.65
C VAL A 56 -6.84 -0.93 -5.63
N TYR A 57 -6.58 -0.72 -6.91
CA TYR A 57 -7.59 -0.83 -7.96
C TYR A 57 -7.60 -2.25 -8.55
N VAL A 58 -8.46 -3.12 -8.03
CA VAL A 58 -8.47 -4.56 -8.38
C VAL A 58 -9.07 -4.90 -9.74
N GLY A 59 -9.64 -3.92 -10.45
CA GLY A 59 -10.45 -4.12 -11.67
C GLY A 59 -9.66 -4.19 -12.98
N HIS A 60 -8.33 -4.13 -12.96
CA HIS A 60 -7.48 -4.19 -14.14
C HIS A 60 -6.54 -5.41 -14.11
N PRO A 61 -5.94 -5.82 -15.25
CA PRO A 61 -4.95 -6.89 -15.27
C PRO A 61 -3.82 -6.63 -14.26
N GLY A 62 -3.49 -7.63 -13.44
CA GLY A 62 -2.52 -7.54 -12.35
C GLY A 62 -3.04 -6.89 -11.04
N GLY A 63 -4.14 -6.14 -11.08
CA GLY A 63 -4.63 -5.42 -9.89
C GLY A 63 -5.10 -6.33 -8.74
N ARG A 64 -5.58 -7.55 -9.06
CA ARG A 64 -5.95 -8.55 -8.05
C ARG A 64 -4.72 -9.14 -7.35
N GLU A 65 -3.71 -9.51 -8.12
CA GLU A 65 -2.44 -10.08 -7.63
C GLU A 65 -1.70 -9.05 -6.75
N GLU A 66 -1.72 -7.79 -7.15
CA GLU A 66 -1.15 -6.70 -6.37
C GLU A 66 -1.91 -6.48 -5.05
N TYR A 67 -3.25 -6.53 -5.07
CA TYR A 67 -4.05 -6.50 -3.85
C TYR A 67 -3.73 -7.66 -2.90
N GLU A 68 -3.60 -8.88 -3.42
CA GLU A 68 -3.25 -10.06 -2.60
C GLU A 68 -1.88 -9.90 -1.95
N THR A 69 -0.93 -9.28 -2.66
CA THR A 69 0.40 -8.93 -2.13
C THR A 69 0.30 -7.92 -0.99
N VAL A 70 -0.47 -6.84 -1.16
CA VAL A 70 -0.73 -5.85 -0.11
C VAL A 70 -1.40 -6.50 1.10
N GLN A 71 -2.40 -7.35 0.87
CA GLN A 71 -3.14 -8.04 1.94
C GLN A 71 -2.21 -8.98 2.71
N ALA A 72 -1.42 -9.80 2.03
CA ALA A 72 -0.47 -10.72 2.65
C ALA A 72 0.58 -9.97 3.49
N PHE A 73 1.14 -8.88 2.95
CA PHE A 73 2.07 -8.02 3.69
C PHE A 73 1.43 -7.47 4.96
N ALA A 74 0.25 -6.83 4.85
CA ALA A 74 -0.42 -6.20 5.98
C ALA A 74 -0.85 -7.21 7.05
N SER A 75 -1.36 -8.38 6.64
CA SER A 75 -1.75 -9.48 7.54
C SER A 75 -0.57 -10.15 8.24
N GLY A 76 0.64 -10.07 7.67
CA GLY A 76 1.85 -10.65 8.27
C GLY A 76 2.54 -9.76 9.32
N LEU A 77 2.06 -8.54 9.54
CA LEU A 77 2.67 -7.62 10.51
C LEU A 77 2.30 -8.00 11.96
N ALA A 78 3.28 -7.91 12.85
CA ALA A 78 3.13 -8.20 14.28
C ALA A 78 2.12 -7.24 14.95
N VAL A 79 1.07 -7.81 15.56
CA VAL A 79 -0.08 -7.06 16.10
C VAL A 79 0.27 -6.18 17.30
N GLU A 80 1.39 -6.44 17.96
CA GLU A 80 1.92 -5.63 19.06
C GLU A 80 2.34 -4.24 18.57
N ASN A 81 2.82 -4.17 17.32
CA ASN A 81 3.41 -2.97 16.72
C ASN A 81 2.54 -2.33 15.63
N TRP A 82 1.56 -3.06 15.08
CA TRP A 82 0.81 -2.63 13.91
C TRP A 82 -0.69 -2.86 14.06
N ILE A 83 -1.48 -1.95 13.51
CA ILE A 83 -2.92 -2.10 13.34
C ILE A 83 -3.24 -1.98 11.86
N CYS A 84 -3.72 -3.07 11.27
CA CYS A 84 -4.06 -3.14 9.86
C CYS A 84 -5.57 -3.30 9.68
N CYS A 85 -6.18 -2.53 8.79
CA CYS A 85 -7.57 -2.71 8.42
C CYS A 85 -7.80 -2.45 6.93
N LYS A 86 -8.92 -2.92 6.40
CA LYS A 86 -9.35 -2.62 5.04
C LYS A 86 -10.80 -2.16 5.01
N LEU A 87 -11.08 -1.25 4.07
CA LEU A 87 -12.42 -0.84 3.69
C LEU A 87 -12.68 -1.35 2.27
N GLN A 88 -13.73 -2.16 2.14
CA GLN A 88 -14.13 -2.77 0.89
C GLN A 88 -15.63 -2.63 0.71
N MET A 89 -16.04 -2.25 -0.50
CA MET A 89 -17.47 -2.13 -0.84
C MET A 89 -18.11 -3.52 -0.91
N LEU A 90 -19.25 -3.69 -0.24
CA LEU A 90 -19.94 -4.99 -0.15
C LEU A 90 -20.60 -5.40 -1.48
N ASN A 91 -21.19 -4.46 -2.21
CA ASN A 91 -21.93 -4.69 -3.46
C ASN A 91 -21.18 -4.21 -4.72
N ARG A 92 -19.91 -3.82 -4.59
CA ARG A 92 -19.06 -3.41 -5.71
C ARG A 92 -17.71 -4.13 -5.63
N PRO A 93 -17.65 -5.42 -6.03
CA PRO A 93 -16.47 -6.26 -5.82
C PRO A 93 -15.23 -5.84 -6.62
N LEU A 94 -15.42 -5.01 -7.66
CA LEU A 94 -14.34 -4.44 -8.47
C LEU A 94 -13.98 -2.99 -8.07
N ALA A 95 -14.66 -2.41 -7.08
CA ALA A 95 -14.30 -1.10 -6.57
C ALA A 95 -12.91 -1.14 -5.90
N PRO A 96 -12.18 -0.01 -5.88
CA PRO A 96 -10.91 0.06 -5.19
C PRO A 96 -11.05 -0.32 -3.70
N ILE A 97 -10.06 -1.04 -3.20
CA ILE A 97 -9.98 -1.45 -1.79
C ILE A 97 -9.00 -0.52 -1.11
N LEU A 98 -9.41 0.06 0.01
CA LEU A 98 -8.54 0.89 0.84
C LEU A 98 -7.98 0.04 1.97
N VAL A 99 -6.66 0.04 2.15
CA VAL A 99 -5.94 -0.61 3.23
C VAL A 99 -5.21 0.45 4.04
N PHE A 100 -5.31 0.34 5.36
CA PHE A 100 -4.58 1.15 6.31
C PHE A 100 -3.65 0.27 7.13
N ILE A 101 -2.41 0.72 7.30
CA ILE A 101 -1.39 0.08 8.14
C ILE A 101 -0.87 1.16 9.08
N PHE A 102 -1.35 1.14 10.32
CA PHE A 102 -0.98 2.08 11.37
C PHE A 102 0.15 1.50 12.22
N LYS A 103 1.24 2.26 12.42
CA LYS A 103 2.34 1.90 13.31
C LYS A 103 2.07 2.45 14.69
N ARG A 104 2.05 1.57 15.69
CA ARG A 104 1.93 1.96 17.10
C ARG A 104 3.16 2.74 17.57
#